data_AF-A0A352V8F3-F1
#
_entry.id   AF-A0A352V8F3-F1
#
_cell.length_a   1.000
_cell.length_b   1.000
_cell.length_c   1.000
_cell.angle_alpha   90.00
_cell.angle_beta   90.00
_cell.angle_gamma   90.00
#
_symmetry.space_group_name_H-M   'P 1'
#
loop_
_entity.id
_entity.type
_entity.pdbx_description
1 polymer ?
#
loop_
_entity_poly.entity_id
_entity_poly.type
_entity_poly.pdbx_seq_one_letter_code
_entity_poly.pdbx_strand_id
1 'polypeptide(L)'
;MDDLYVMIKERYRKNLDMISFNEKIPGYFEYIFKQGPLIRRYNTRFNFLKVPVFSRKVELNDEFFNRFKSFYFDYIVPIKPYLKGIIQKGWRWSFLSVRDYNLIVFFSNFCDKFEDATILKTINHKTFVLFEDLFIKISKDSEVVSSLILSLMTSLKNNKNFDDELKITFEKLKAFFSDSMIFPSMLDMILSYNMSYYKKYFQYSDVCQINFDEIVTTEFYNCSKEVFDEIIYRIESLLKEIKMLETERDNLQWLKDISEVPFGKTPEKLILFYDKSKHSWDLDSDDFFKLFLNLIKDVLDRLDNLIYQDVDVVETTGGANKFKLLNAVQFDILYQKVKNDYLQTKSKYSSTVVSKVSLKEFIESGDVHQVFNEIHLSIFEKIPEILQGLSEISLKINKIIVTDEFIVKNSERNRYMITSPDEIKGKSPHQALYFYLEIFLQICGYFKEETVRKAVSDLPRIISNCEVSKKELNRIGDSNNLIVSKLRESNKT
;
A
#
# COMPACT_ATOMS: atom_id res chain seq x y z
N MET A 1 -17.94 -2.32 -13.37
CA MET A 1 -17.42 -1.10 -12.71
C MET A 1 -18.55 -0.18 -12.29
N ASP A 2 -19.49 0.13 -13.19
CA ASP A 2 -20.66 0.96 -12.89
C ASP A 2 -21.50 0.44 -11.71
N ASP A 3 -21.76 -0.87 -11.67
CA ASP A 3 -22.49 -1.50 -10.56
C ASP A 3 -21.76 -1.38 -9.22
N LEU A 4 -20.42 -1.45 -9.24
CA LEU A 4 -19.59 -1.31 -8.03
C LEU A 4 -19.62 0.12 -7.51
N TYR A 5 -19.54 1.13 -8.38
CA TYR A 5 -19.66 2.54 -7.98
C TYR A 5 -21.02 2.83 -7.35
N VAL A 6 -22.11 2.39 -7.98
CA VAL A 6 -23.47 2.60 -7.45
C VAL A 6 -23.63 1.89 -6.11
N MET A 7 -23.20 0.62 -6.00
CA MET A 7 -23.28 -0.14 -4.76
C MET A 7 -22.50 0.52 -3.61
N ILE A 8 -21.26 0.96 -3.86
CA ILE A 8 -20.43 1.62 -2.83
C ILE A 8 -21.04 2.97 -2.44
N LYS A 9 -21.51 3.74 -3.42
CA LYS A 9 -22.17 5.02 -3.19
C LYS A 9 -23.44 4.86 -2.36
N GLU A 10 -24.26 3.85 -2.65
CA GLU A 10 -25.50 3.55 -1.91
C GLU A 10 -25.20 3.06 -0.50
N ARG A 11 -24.24 2.14 -0.34
CA ARG A 11 -23.84 1.59 0.96
C ARG A 11 -23.35 2.66 1.91
N TYR A 12 -22.50 3.56 1.41
CA TYR A 12 -21.91 4.64 2.21
C TYR A 12 -22.67 5.96 2.09
N ARG A 13 -23.86 5.95 1.47
CA ARG A 13 -24.73 7.11 1.40
C ARG A 13 -25.26 7.39 2.80
N LYS A 14 -24.79 8.47 3.41
CA LYS A 14 -25.49 9.04 4.56
C LYS A 14 -26.72 9.77 4.08
N ASN A 15 -27.89 9.29 4.49
CA ASN A 15 -29.10 10.10 4.48
C ASN A 15 -28.95 11.12 5.59
N LEU A 16 -28.35 12.25 5.26
CA LEU A 16 -28.47 13.41 6.12
C LEU A 16 -29.90 13.90 5.93
N ASP A 17 -30.75 13.65 6.92
CA ASP A 17 -32.08 14.24 6.94
C ASP A 17 -31.95 15.74 6.70
N MET A 18 -32.78 16.27 5.79
CA MET A 18 -32.88 17.71 5.64
C MET A 18 -33.38 18.25 6.98
N ILE A 19 -32.75 19.32 7.45
CA ILE A 19 -33.32 20.17 8.51
C ILE A 19 -34.50 20.92 7.85
N SER A 20 -35.55 20.22 7.42
CA SER A 20 -36.68 20.85 6.77
C SER A 20 -37.46 21.61 7.85
N PHE A 21 -37.15 22.90 8.00
CA PHE A 21 -38.00 23.84 8.69
C PHE A 21 -39.34 23.85 7.95
N ASN A 22 -40.36 23.17 8.45
CA ASN A 22 -41.71 23.25 7.92
C ASN A 22 -42.64 23.83 8.97
N GLU A 23 -42.45 25.12 9.21
CA GLU A 23 -43.21 25.89 10.19
C GLU A 23 -44.51 26.42 9.59
N LYS A 24 -45.59 26.34 10.35
CA LYS A 24 -46.88 26.88 9.90
C LYS A 24 -46.83 28.41 9.97
N ILE A 25 -47.24 29.05 8.89
CA ILE A 25 -47.38 30.51 8.85
C ILE A 25 -48.45 30.92 9.88
N PRO A 26 -48.13 31.80 10.86
CA PRO A 26 -49.03 32.17 11.94
C PRO A 26 -50.26 32.90 11.42
N GLY A 27 -51.41 32.79 12.11
CA GLY A 27 -52.64 33.50 11.74
C GLY A 27 -52.49 35.04 11.74
N TYR A 28 -53.46 35.77 11.19
CA TYR A 28 -53.36 37.24 11.08
C TYR A 28 -53.19 37.93 12.44
N PHE A 29 -54.00 37.58 13.43
CA PHE A 29 -53.93 38.16 14.77
C PHE A 29 -52.64 37.77 15.50
N GLU A 30 -52.24 36.51 15.41
CA GLU A 30 -50.97 36.04 15.98
C GLU A 30 -49.78 36.80 15.38
N TYR A 31 -49.80 37.03 14.06
CA TYR A 31 -48.78 37.82 13.42
C TYR A 31 -48.76 39.26 13.96
N ILE A 32 -49.87 39.99 13.90
CA ILE A 32 -49.90 41.42 14.24
C ILE A 32 -49.52 41.69 15.70
N PHE A 33 -49.99 40.86 16.63
CA PHE A 33 -49.82 41.10 18.07
C PHE A 33 -48.64 40.39 18.70
N LYS A 34 -48.14 39.28 18.12
CA LYS A 34 -47.03 38.49 18.69
C LYS A 34 -45.79 38.51 17.81
N GLN A 35 -45.89 38.04 16.57
CA GLN A 35 -44.71 37.80 15.73
C GLN A 35 -44.15 39.09 15.12
N GLY A 36 -44.99 39.94 14.54
CA GLY A 36 -44.63 41.20 13.88
C GLY A 36 -43.87 42.18 14.79
N PRO A 37 -44.28 42.42 16.05
CA PRO A 37 -43.52 43.24 16.98
C PRO A 37 -42.11 42.70 17.27
N LEU A 38 -41.96 41.37 17.40
CA LEU A 38 -40.67 40.72 17.62
C LEU A 38 -39.77 40.82 16.38
N ILE A 39 -40.31 40.56 15.19
CA ILE A 39 -39.59 40.73 13.92
C ILE A 39 -39.16 42.20 13.74
N ARG A 40 -40.02 43.18 14.04
CA ARG A 40 -39.65 44.61 14.01
C ARG A 40 -38.50 44.91 14.95
N ARG A 41 -38.57 44.43 16.20
CA ARG A 41 -37.51 44.63 17.21
C ARG A 41 -36.19 43.98 16.80
N TYR A 42 -36.23 42.82 16.14
CA TYR A 42 -35.05 42.19 15.56
C TYR A 42 -34.48 43.05 14.43
N ASN A 43 -35.34 43.49 13.52
CA ASN A 43 -34.96 44.21 12.31
C ASN A 43 -34.43 45.62 12.56
N THR A 44 -34.68 46.25 13.72
CA THR A 44 -34.05 47.56 14.04
C THR A 44 -32.53 47.50 14.11
N ARG A 45 -31.97 46.31 14.35
CA ARG A 45 -30.51 46.10 14.47
C ARG A 45 -29.83 45.88 13.12
N PHE A 46 -30.53 45.22 12.19
CA PHE A 46 -29.94 44.68 10.96
C PHE A 46 -30.48 45.33 9.70
N ASN A 47 -31.72 45.82 9.73
CA ASN A 47 -32.41 46.44 8.60
C ASN A 47 -32.35 45.56 7.33
N PHE A 48 -32.77 44.30 7.44
CA PHE A 48 -32.86 43.36 6.32
C PHE A 48 -34.28 43.13 5.81
N LEU A 49 -35.27 43.55 6.60
CA LEU A 49 -36.69 43.30 6.36
C LEU A 49 -37.47 44.61 6.17
N LYS A 50 -38.43 44.61 5.26
CA LYS A 50 -39.53 45.58 5.21
C LYS A 50 -40.68 45.00 6.01
N VAL A 51 -40.95 45.58 7.19
CA VAL A 51 -41.95 45.09 8.14
C VAL A 51 -43.05 46.15 8.37
N PRO A 52 -44.13 46.15 7.59
CA PRO A 52 -45.23 47.10 7.74
C PRO A 52 -45.96 46.91 9.08
N VAL A 53 -46.55 48.00 9.60
CA VAL A 53 -47.17 47.99 10.93
C VAL A 53 -48.47 47.17 10.96
N PHE A 54 -49.30 47.27 9.90
CA PHE A 54 -50.65 46.69 9.83
C PHE A 54 -50.83 45.64 8.71
N SER A 55 -49.73 45.08 8.19
CA SER A 55 -49.78 44.10 7.10
C SER A 55 -48.90 42.88 7.39
N ARG A 56 -49.32 41.71 6.93
CA ARG A 56 -48.55 40.45 7.02
C ARG A 56 -47.46 40.31 5.96
N LYS A 57 -47.21 41.35 5.16
CA LYS A 57 -46.18 41.35 4.13
C LYS A 57 -44.83 41.69 4.78
N VAL A 58 -44.11 40.66 5.23
CA VAL A 58 -42.67 40.80 5.52
C VAL A 58 -41.94 40.48 4.22
N GLU A 59 -41.08 41.39 3.78
CA GLU A 59 -40.29 41.23 2.56
C GLU A 59 -38.82 41.51 2.85
N LEU A 60 -37.92 40.89 2.10
CA LEU A 60 -36.50 41.20 2.14
C LEU A 60 -36.27 42.57 1.47
N ASN A 61 -35.37 43.38 2.00
CA ASN A 61 -34.99 44.65 1.39
C ASN A 61 -33.69 44.51 0.56
N ASP A 62 -33.29 45.59 -0.11
CA ASP A 62 -32.10 45.58 -0.97
C ASP A 62 -30.80 45.38 -0.18
N GLU A 63 -30.76 45.84 1.07
CA GLU A 63 -29.60 45.67 1.96
C GLU A 63 -29.33 44.18 2.25
N PHE A 64 -30.40 43.39 2.44
CA PHE A 64 -30.27 41.94 2.57
C PHE A 64 -29.59 41.33 1.34
N PHE A 65 -30.07 41.64 0.13
CA PHE A 65 -29.51 41.04 -1.09
C PHE A 65 -28.07 41.49 -1.34
N ASN A 66 -27.76 42.76 -1.12
CA ASN A 66 -26.41 43.29 -1.24
C ASN A 66 -25.46 42.60 -0.26
N ARG A 67 -25.85 42.46 1.00
CA ARG A 67 -25.03 41.83 2.03
C ARG A 67 -24.87 40.33 1.81
N PHE A 68 -25.94 39.63 1.42
CA PHE A 68 -25.90 38.19 1.14
C PHE A 68 -24.95 37.89 -0.03
N LYS A 69 -24.99 38.73 -1.05
CA LYS A 69 -24.06 38.68 -2.19
C LYS A 69 -22.63 38.97 -1.75
N SER A 70 -22.39 40.02 -0.97
CA SER A 70 -21.06 40.36 -0.40
C SER A 70 -20.45 39.17 0.33
N PHE A 71 -21.24 38.48 1.17
CA PHE A 71 -20.76 37.29 1.88
C PHE A 71 -20.22 36.20 0.95
N TYR A 72 -20.89 35.95 -0.18
CA TYR A 72 -20.39 34.97 -1.14
C TYR A 72 -19.07 35.43 -1.77
N PHE A 73 -18.99 36.67 -2.23
CA PHE A 73 -17.78 37.20 -2.89
C PHE A 73 -16.60 37.37 -1.93
N ASP A 74 -16.84 37.76 -0.69
CA ASP A 74 -15.79 38.07 0.27
C ASP A 74 -15.20 36.82 0.94
N TYR A 75 -16.01 35.76 1.12
CA TYR A 75 -15.61 34.59 1.91
C TYR A 75 -15.53 33.29 1.11
N ILE A 76 -16.33 33.13 0.05
CA ILE A 76 -16.44 31.84 -0.68
C ILE A 76 -15.69 31.85 -2.00
N VAL A 77 -15.88 32.90 -2.80
CA VAL A 77 -15.23 33.06 -4.11
C VAL A 77 -13.70 32.91 -4.04
N PRO A 78 -12.98 33.46 -3.04
CA PRO A 78 -11.53 33.30 -2.96
C PRO A 78 -11.06 31.86 -2.80
N ILE A 79 -11.87 30.99 -2.17
CA ILE A 79 -11.49 29.59 -1.87
C ILE A 79 -11.90 28.62 -2.98
N LYS A 80 -12.98 28.94 -3.70
CA LYS A 80 -13.59 28.06 -4.72
C LYS A 80 -12.61 27.52 -5.78
N PRO A 81 -11.67 28.32 -6.34
CA PRO A 81 -10.72 27.86 -7.37
C PRO A 81 -9.85 26.67 -6.93
N TYR A 82 -9.59 26.54 -5.64
CA TYR A 82 -8.70 25.51 -5.09
C TYR A 82 -9.39 24.17 -4.87
N LEU A 83 -10.72 24.18 -4.64
CA LEU A 83 -11.48 23.00 -4.23
C LEU A 83 -11.41 21.88 -5.28
N LYS A 84 -11.51 22.22 -6.57
CA LYS A 84 -11.49 21.23 -7.66
C LYS A 84 -10.21 20.39 -7.65
N GLY A 85 -9.04 21.04 -7.48
CA GLY A 85 -7.76 20.35 -7.43
C GLY A 85 -7.62 19.44 -6.21
N ILE A 86 -8.13 19.89 -5.06
CA ILE A 86 -8.15 19.09 -3.83
C ILE A 86 -9.08 17.89 -3.97
N ILE A 87 -10.29 18.05 -4.50
CA ILE A 87 -11.24 16.95 -4.68
C ILE A 87 -10.69 15.92 -5.67
N GLN A 88 -10.01 16.34 -6.72
CA GLN A 88 -9.46 15.43 -7.72
C GLN A 88 -8.26 14.61 -7.21
N LYS A 89 -7.38 15.22 -6.39
CA LYS A 89 -6.10 14.60 -5.97
C LYS A 89 -6.03 14.23 -4.49
N GLY A 90 -6.94 14.73 -3.66
CA GLY A 90 -6.85 14.67 -2.21
C GLY A 90 -6.81 13.26 -1.64
N TRP A 91 -7.47 12.30 -2.30
CA TRP A 91 -7.42 10.89 -1.93
C TRP A 91 -5.99 10.29 -1.99
N ARG A 92 -5.11 10.87 -2.81
CA ARG A 92 -3.70 10.46 -2.93
C ARG A 92 -2.83 10.94 -1.78
N TRP A 93 -3.29 11.93 -1.01
CA TRP A 93 -2.49 12.57 0.03
C TRP A 93 -2.60 11.80 1.34
N SER A 94 -1.45 11.32 1.85
CA SER A 94 -1.40 10.55 3.09
C SER A 94 -1.80 11.33 4.34
N PHE A 95 -1.71 12.66 4.29
CA PHE A 95 -2.09 13.55 5.39
C PHE A 95 -3.58 13.90 5.43
N LEU A 96 -4.36 13.54 4.41
CA LEU A 96 -5.79 13.81 4.35
C LEU A 96 -6.56 12.53 4.66
N SER A 97 -7.30 12.52 5.76
CA SER A 97 -8.16 11.38 6.09
C SER A 97 -9.38 11.32 5.16
N VAL A 98 -10.06 10.17 5.11
CA VAL A 98 -11.33 10.04 4.38
C VAL A 98 -12.37 11.06 4.89
N ARG A 99 -12.43 11.26 6.21
CA ARG A 99 -13.30 12.27 6.84
C ARG A 99 -12.99 13.66 6.32
N ASP A 100 -11.73 14.07 6.36
CA ASP A 100 -11.29 15.42 5.96
C ASP A 100 -11.53 15.67 4.46
N TYR A 101 -11.23 14.67 3.62
CA TYR A 101 -11.56 14.73 2.19
C TYR A 101 -13.06 14.92 1.96
N ASN A 102 -13.89 14.12 2.64
CA ASN A 102 -15.34 14.19 2.51
C ASN A 102 -15.92 15.51 3.02
N LEU A 103 -15.30 16.09 4.06
CA LEU A 103 -15.66 17.40 4.57
C LEU A 103 -15.36 18.52 3.56
N ILE A 104 -14.24 18.43 2.83
CA ILE A 104 -13.93 19.36 1.74
C ILE A 104 -14.92 19.21 0.58
N VAL A 105 -15.30 17.98 0.22
CA VAL A 105 -16.35 17.74 -0.79
C VAL A 105 -17.69 18.33 -0.34
N PHE A 106 -18.05 18.13 0.93
CA PHE A 106 -19.26 18.69 1.52
C PHE A 106 -19.26 20.22 1.48
N PHE A 107 -18.12 20.84 1.81
CA PHE A 107 -17.93 22.29 1.69
C PHE A 107 -18.00 22.78 0.24
N SER A 108 -17.46 22.04 -0.73
CA SER A 108 -17.61 22.41 -2.14
C SER A 108 -19.07 22.42 -2.59
N ASN A 109 -19.87 21.45 -2.16
CA ASN A 109 -21.31 21.43 -2.42
C ASN A 109 -22.01 22.65 -1.76
N PHE A 110 -21.59 23.03 -0.55
CA PHE A 110 -22.06 24.26 0.09
C PHE A 110 -21.76 25.50 -0.76
N CYS A 111 -20.53 25.64 -1.27
CA CYS A 111 -20.12 26.75 -2.13
C CYS A 111 -20.99 26.85 -3.40
N ASP A 112 -21.29 25.71 -4.03
CA ASP A 112 -22.14 25.66 -5.23
C ASP A 112 -23.59 26.03 -4.91
N LYS A 113 -24.15 25.56 -3.79
CA LYS A 113 -25.51 25.95 -3.38
C LYS A 113 -25.62 27.41 -2.96
N PHE A 114 -24.56 27.98 -2.38
CA PHE A 114 -24.53 29.40 -2.07
C PHE A 114 -24.43 30.25 -3.35
N GLU A 115 -23.65 29.82 -4.33
CA GLU A 115 -23.62 30.44 -5.66
C GLU A 115 -25.01 30.42 -6.32
N ASP A 116 -25.66 29.25 -6.36
CA ASP A 116 -27.01 29.07 -6.91
C ASP A 116 -28.02 30.04 -6.23
N ALA A 117 -27.87 30.26 -4.92
CA ALA A 117 -28.74 31.15 -4.15
C ALA A 117 -28.46 32.65 -4.39
N THR A 118 -27.26 33.04 -4.81
CA THR A 118 -26.83 34.45 -4.93
C THR A 118 -26.96 35.02 -6.35
N ILE A 119 -26.94 34.18 -7.39
CA ILE A 119 -27.02 34.61 -8.80
C ILE A 119 -28.43 35.09 -9.18
N LEU A 120 -29.47 34.60 -8.49
CA LEU A 120 -30.86 34.93 -8.82
C LEU A 120 -31.27 36.31 -8.29
N LYS A 121 -32.01 37.08 -9.11
CA LYS A 121 -32.63 38.37 -8.67
C LYS A 121 -33.61 38.20 -7.50
N THR A 122 -34.13 36.99 -7.31
CA THR A 122 -35.04 36.59 -6.23
C THR A 122 -34.64 35.21 -5.76
N ILE A 123 -34.50 35.03 -4.44
CA ILE A 123 -34.05 33.76 -3.86
C ILE A 123 -35.19 32.73 -3.91
N ASN A 124 -34.96 31.63 -4.62
CA ASN A 124 -35.84 30.46 -4.59
C ASN A 124 -35.72 29.75 -3.24
N HIS A 125 -36.85 29.53 -2.55
CA HIS A 125 -36.90 28.84 -1.25
C HIS A 125 -36.26 27.46 -1.28
N LYS A 126 -36.49 26.66 -2.33
CA LYS A 126 -35.89 25.33 -2.45
C LYS A 126 -34.37 25.40 -2.48
N THR A 127 -33.80 26.37 -3.19
CA THR A 127 -32.36 26.57 -3.27
C THR A 127 -31.81 27.10 -1.94
N PHE A 128 -32.52 28.04 -1.30
CA PHE A 128 -32.11 28.61 -0.03
C PHE A 128 -32.03 27.57 1.09
N VAL A 129 -33.07 26.72 1.21
CA VAL A 129 -33.09 25.67 2.24
C VAL A 129 -31.94 24.67 2.07
N LEU A 130 -31.54 24.37 0.82
CA LEU A 130 -30.36 23.52 0.59
C LEU A 130 -29.06 24.18 1.03
N PHE A 131 -28.91 25.49 0.77
CA PHE A 131 -27.77 26.28 1.24
C PHE A 131 -27.75 26.35 2.78
N GLU A 132 -28.89 26.68 3.38
CA GLU A 132 -29.08 26.81 4.83
C GLU A 132 -28.75 25.50 5.55
N ASP A 133 -29.28 24.36 5.07
CA ASP A 133 -29.04 23.04 5.65
C ASP A 133 -27.54 22.71 5.69
N LEU A 134 -26.82 23.00 4.60
CA LEU A 134 -25.36 22.80 4.52
C LEU A 134 -24.60 23.78 5.43
N PHE A 135 -25.02 25.05 5.48
CA PHE A 135 -24.41 26.05 6.37
C PHE A 135 -24.50 25.59 7.82
N ILE A 136 -25.71 25.25 8.29
CA ILE A 136 -25.96 24.83 9.67
C ILE A 136 -25.14 23.58 10.01
N LYS A 137 -25.11 22.59 9.11
CA LYS A 137 -24.32 21.36 9.31
C LYS A 137 -22.82 21.66 9.50
N ILE A 138 -22.26 22.65 8.80
CA ILE A 138 -20.87 23.06 8.98
C ILE A 138 -20.69 23.90 10.25
N SER A 139 -21.55 24.90 10.47
CA SER A 139 -21.37 25.93 11.51
C SER A 139 -21.72 25.46 12.91
N LYS A 140 -22.48 24.37 13.05
CA LYS A 140 -22.97 23.92 14.36
C LYS A 140 -21.86 23.49 15.32
N ASP A 141 -20.81 22.87 14.79
CA ASP A 141 -19.70 22.36 15.58
C ASP A 141 -18.38 23.04 15.19
N SER A 142 -17.78 23.74 16.16
CA SER A 142 -16.50 24.42 15.99
C SER A 142 -15.35 23.48 15.61
N GLU A 143 -15.40 22.20 15.98
CA GLU A 143 -14.41 21.20 15.60
C GLU A 143 -14.48 20.89 14.11
N VAL A 144 -15.69 20.84 13.54
CA VAL A 144 -15.92 20.61 12.11
C VAL A 144 -15.38 21.78 11.31
N VAL A 145 -15.69 23.01 11.71
CA VAL A 145 -15.12 24.22 11.09
C VAL A 145 -13.59 24.17 11.16
N SER A 146 -13.04 23.85 12.33
CA SER A 146 -11.58 23.80 12.53
C SER A 146 -10.90 22.72 11.68
N SER A 147 -11.50 21.52 11.60
CA SER A 147 -11.03 20.41 10.75
C SER A 147 -11.10 20.78 9.27
N LEU A 148 -12.19 21.40 8.79
CA LEU A 148 -12.32 21.87 7.42
C LEU A 148 -11.20 22.87 7.07
N ILE A 149 -11.04 23.90 7.90
CA ILE A 149 -10.03 24.95 7.67
C ILE A 149 -8.61 24.35 7.69
N LEU A 150 -8.29 23.52 8.68
CA LEU A 150 -6.99 22.89 8.78
C LEU A 150 -6.69 21.99 7.58
N SER A 151 -7.69 21.24 7.10
CA SER A 151 -7.57 20.34 5.95
C SER A 151 -7.34 21.10 4.65
N LEU A 152 -8.05 22.21 4.43
CA LEU A 152 -7.84 23.09 3.29
C LEU A 152 -6.45 23.75 3.33
N MET A 153 -6.05 24.28 4.49
CA MET A 153 -4.72 24.90 4.66
C MET A 153 -3.60 23.90 4.43
N THR A 154 -3.68 22.69 5.00
CA THR A 154 -2.67 21.65 4.86
C THR A 154 -2.57 21.19 3.41
N SER A 155 -3.72 21.04 2.74
CA SER A 155 -3.79 20.73 1.31
C SER A 155 -3.08 21.78 0.45
N LEU A 156 -3.30 23.07 0.71
CA LEU A 156 -2.67 24.13 -0.08
C LEU A 156 -1.17 24.31 0.21
N LYS A 157 -0.76 24.18 1.48
CA LYS A 157 0.66 24.22 1.87
C LYS A 157 1.47 23.15 1.15
N ASN A 158 0.97 21.93 1.12
CA ASN A 158 1.66 20.81 0.48
C ASN A 158 1.68 20.91 -1.05
N ASN A 159 0.76 21.66 -1.66
CA ASN A 159 0.76 21.94 -3.10
C ASN A 159 1.51 23.22 -3.50
N LYS A 160 2.27 23.85 -2.57
CA LYS A 160 2.99 25.13 -2.79
C LYS A 160 2.11 26.30 -3.26
N ASN A 161 0.80 26.22 -3.01
CA ASN A 161 -0.19 27.24 -3.35
C ASN A 161 -0.68 27.94 -2.09
N PHE A 162 0.19 28.20 -1.12
CA PHE A 162 -0.17 28.81 0.16
C PHE A 162 0.71 30.02 0.44
N ASP A 163 0.07 31.17 0.56
CA ASP A 163 0.67 32.46 0.88
C ASP A 163 -0.05 33.13 2.08
N ASP A 164 0.43 34.30 2.48
CA ASP A 164 -0.14 35.04 3.61
C ASP A 164 -1.55 35.56 3.31
N GLU A 165 -1.88 35.83 2.04
CA GLU A 165 -3.23 36.27 1.62
C GLU A 165 -4.26 35.14 1.81
N LEU A 166 -3.90 33.91 1.47
CA LEU A 166 -4.73 32.73 1.72
C LEU A 166 -4.90 32.46 3.20
N LYS A 167 -3.87 32.67 4.02
CA LYS A 167 -3.99 32.55 5.48
C LYS A 167 -5.06 33.50 6.03
N ILE A 168 -5.04 34.77 5.62
CA ILE A 168 -6.07 35.76 5.98
C ILE A 168 -7.45 35.31 5.48
N THR A 169 -7.52 34.75 4.27
CA THR A 169 -8.76 34.23 3.69
C THR A 169 -9.35 33.09 4.53
N PHE A 170 -8.52 32.17 5.05
CA PHE A 170 -8.97 31.10 5.93
C PHE A 170 -9.42 31.59 7.31
N GLU A 171 -8.77 32.62 7.85
CA GLU A 171 -9.23 33.27 9.10
C GLU A 171 -10.59 33.92 8.90
N LYS A 172 -10.80 34.60 7.76
CA LYS A 172 -12.11 35.15 7.36
C LYS A 172 -13.15 34.03 7.21
N LEU A 173 -12.82 32.92 6.55
CA LEU A 173 -13.73 31.79 6.38
C LEU A 173 -14.08 31.13 7.72
N LYS A 174 -13.13 31.04 8.65
CA LYS A 174 -13.42 30.59 10.02
C LYS A 174 -14.41 31.52 10.73
N ALA A 175 -14.22 32.84 10.58
CA ALA A 175 -15.15 33.83 11.13
C ALA A 175 -16.53 33.78 10.46
N PHE A 176 -16.61 33.43 9.18
CA PHE A 176 -17.87 33.28 8.44
C PHE A 176 -18.81 32.22 9.02
N PHE A 177 -18.25 31.11 9.51
CA PHE A 177 -19.02 30.04 10.16
C PHE A 177 -19.24 30.28 11.67
N SER A 178 -18.74 31.38 12.22
CA SER A 178 -18.93 31.75 13.62
C SER A 178 -20.16 32.64 13.79
N ASP A 179 -20.94 32.38 14.83
CA ASP A 179 -22.13 33.14 15.19
C ASP A 179 -21.83 34.52 15.80
N SER A 180 -20.60 34.75 16.25
CA SER A 180 -20.24 35.86 17.14
C SER A 180 -19.13 36.77 16.62
N MET A 181 -18.45 36.38 15.53
CA MET A 181 -17.27 37.11 15.02
C MET A 181 -17.58 38.15 13.94
N ILE A 182 -18.77 38.10 13.32
CA ILE A 182 -19.17 39.02 12.25
C ILE A 182 -20.55 39.58 12.58
N PHE A 183 -20.71 40.90 12.49
CA PHE A 183 -22.00 41.57 12.67
C PHE A 183 -22.32 42.45 11.45
N PRO A 184 -23.47 42.27 10.78
CA PRO A 184 -24.38 41.10 10.84
C PRO A 184 -23.67 39.81 10.40
N SER A 185 -24.08 38.66 10.95
CA SER A 185 -23.54 37.33 10.61
C SER A 185 -24.31 36.67 9.45
N MET A 186 -23.79 35.57 8.88
CA MET A 186 -24.55 34.77 7.90
C MET A 186 -25.81 34.14 8.54
N LEU A 187 -25.74 33.80 9.82
CA LEU A 187 -26.90 33.31 10.55
C LEU A 187 -28.02 34.37 10.62
N ASP A 188 -27.69 35.65 10.79
CA ASP A 188 -28.68 36.73 10.77
C ASP A 188 -29.37 36.85 9.41
N MET A 189 -28.65 36.56 8.32
CA MET A 189 -29.22 36.48 6.98
C MET A 189 -30.23 35.31 6.91
N ILE A 190 -29.84 34.13 7.39
CA ILE A 190 -30.71 32.94 7.42
C ILE A 190 -31.99 33.21 8.23
N LEU A 191 -31.85 33.77 9.43
CA LEU A 191 -32.98 34.13 10.27
C LEU A 191 -33.89 35.14 9.58
N SER A 192 -33.33 36.19 8.96
CA SER A 192 -34.10 37.19 8.22
C SER A 192 -34.88 36.58 7.05
N TYR A 193 -34.24 35.69 6.28
CA TYR A 193 -34.90 34.96 5.21
C TYR A 193 -36.09 34.14 5.71
N ASN A 194 -35.89 33.35 6.76
CA ASN A 194 -36.94 32.51 7.34
C ASN A 194 -38.06 33.35 7.96
N MET A 195 -37.75 34.46 8.63
CA MET A 195 -38.76 35.40 9.14
C MET A 195 -39.60 36.02 8.02
N SER A 196 -39.00 36.31 6.87
CA SER A 196 -39.70 36.81 5.68
C SER A 196 -40.63 35.75 5.09
N TYR A 197 -40.12 34.52 4.91
CA TYR A 197 -40.86 33.42 4.28
C TYR A 197 -42.01 32.91 5.16
N TYR A 198 -41.74 32.56 6.42
CA TYR A 198 -42.72 31.99 7.35
C TYR A 198 -43.53 33.05 8.11
N LYS A 199 -43.14 34.33 8.03
CA LYS A 199 -43.80 35.44 8.75
C LYS A 199 -43.86 35.20 10.25
N LYS A 200 -42.82 34.58 10.81
CA LYS A 200 -42.70 34.17 12.21
C LYS A 200 -41.34 34.62 12.73
N TYR A 201 -41.27 35.04 14.00
CA TYR A 201 -39.99 35.35 14.62
C TYR A 201 -39.23 34.06 14.93
N PHE A 202 -37.95 34.04 14.57
CA PHE A 202 -37.03 32.92 14.80
C PHE A 202 -35.81 33.35 15.62
N GLN A 203 -35.32 32.44 16.44
CA GLN A 203 -34.06 32.49 17.15
C GLN A 203 -33.09 31.44 16.60
N TYR A 204 -31.82 31.54 17.00
CA TYR A 204 -30.80 30.56 16.62
C TYR A 204 -31.18 29.13 17.02
N SER A 205 -31.69 28.97 18.24
CA SER A 205 -32.17 27.67 18.75
C SER A 205 -33.33 27.11 17.95
N ASP A 206 -34.10 27.96 17.28
CA ASP A 206 -35.15 27.49 16.39
C ASP A 206 -34.51 26.84 15.18
N VAL A 207 -33.51 27.43 14.54
CA VAL A 207 -32.89 26.88 13.32
C VAL A 207 -31.99 25.65 13.60
N CYS A 208 -31.39 25.55 14.79
CA CYS A 208 -30.41 24.52 15.16
C CYS A 208 -30.98 23.40 16.06
N GLN A 209 -32.10 22.76 15.66
CA GLN A 209 -32.81 21.81 16.53
C GLN A 209 -32.31 20.35 16.52
N ILE A 210 -31.49 19.92 15.55
CA ILE A 210 -31.15 18.50 15.36
C ILE A 210 -29.70 18.22 15.74
N ASN A 211 -29.47 17.25 16.63
CA ASN A 211 -28.14 16.66 16.87
C ASN A 211 -27.80 15.64 15.78
N PHE A 212 -26.64 15.84 15.14
CA PHE A 212 -26.08 14.91 14.17
C PHE A 212 -24.81 14.34 14.78
N ASP A 213 -24.71 13.01 14.84
CA ASP A 213 -23.51 12.35 15.37
C ASP A 213 -22.34 12.47 14.40
N GLU A 214 -22.59 12.47 13.07
CA GLU A 214 -21.55 12.60 12.05
C GLU A 214 -22.06 13.26 10.76
N ILE A 215 -21.43 14.37 10.35
CA ILE A 215 -21.83 15.18 9.17
C ILE A 215 -21.39 14.57 7.83
N VAL A 216 -20.28 13.84 7.82
CA VAL A 216 -19.74 13.18 6.62
C VAL A 216 -19.44 11.71 6.91
N THR A 217 -19.42 10.87 5.88
CA THR A 217 -18.97 9.48 6.03
C THR A 217 -17.46 9.45 6.26
N THR A 218 -17.02 8.50 7.09
CA THR A 218 -15.60 8.22 7.38
C THR A 218 -15.14 6.91 6.72
N GLU A 219 -16.08 6.18 6.12
CA GLU A 219 -15.86 4.81 5.65
C GLU A 219 -15.28 4.72 4.24
N PHE A 220 -15.62 5.67 3.37
CA PHE A 220 -15.08 5.76 2.02
C PHE A 220 -15.19 7.16 1.40
N TYR A 221 -14.43 7.43 0.34
CA TYR A 221 -14.39 8.72 -0.36
C TYR A 221 -15.70 9.02 -1.10
N ASN A 222 -16.35 10.13 -0.75
CA ASN A 222 -17.48 10.71 -1.47
C ASN A 222 -16.97 11.46 -2.71
N CYS A 223 -16.82 10.75 -3.82
CA CYS A 223 -16.15 11.26 -5.01
C CYS A 223 -16.95 11.05 -6.30
N SER A 224 -16.53 11.74 -7.36
CA SER A 224 -17.06 11.51 -8.71
C SER A 224 -16.68 10.11 -9.20
N LYS A 225 -17.40 9.61 -10.20
CA LYS A 225 -17.09 8.32 -10.83
C LYS A 225 -15.65 8.27 -11.37
N GLU A 226 -15.18 9.36 -11.96
CA GLU A 226 -13.81 9.47 -12.50
C GLU A 226 -12.75 9.26 -11.40
N VAL A 227 -12.89 9.95 -10.26
CA VAL A 227 -11.98 9.80 -9.12
C VAL A 227 -12.11 8.41 -8.50
N PHE A 228 -13.32 7.87 -8.44
CA PHE A 228 -13.55 6.50 -8.00
C PHE A 228 -12.80 5.49 -8.86
N ASP A 229 -12.91 5.59 -10.19
CA ASP A 229 -12.24 4.69 -11.12
C ASP A 229 -10.70 4.76 -10.96
N GLU A 230 -10.14 5.95 -10.71
CA GLU A 230 -8.72 6.11 -10.38
C GLU A 230 -8.32 5.43 -9.05
N ILE A 231 -9.15 5.54 -8.01
CA ILE A 231 -8.94 4.86 -6.73
C ILE A 231 -8.94 3.34 -6.94
N ILE A 232 -9.91 2.81 -7.69
CA ILE A 232 -9.99 1.38 -7.99
C ILE A 232 -8.77 0.90 -8.77
N TYR A 233 -8.36 1.63 -9.81
CA TYR A 233 -7.15 1.30 -10.57
C TYR A 233 -5.90 1.24 -9.66
N ARG A 234 -5.76 2.18 -8.73
CA ARG A 234 -4.65 2.16 -7.76
C ARG A 234 -4.74 0.97 -6.81
N ILE A 235 -5.93 0.63 -6.31
CA ILE A 235 -6.16 -0.56 -5.48
C ILE A 235 -5.75 -1.84 -6.23
N GLU A 236 -6.16 -2.00 -7.48
CA GLU A 236 -5.78 -3.17 -8.31
C GLU A 236 -4.27 -3.25 -8.53
N SER A 237 -3.64 -2.12 -8.82
CA SER A 237 -2.18 -2.03 -8.97
C SER A 237 -1.46 -2.44 -7.67
N LEU A 238 -1.90 -1.95 -6.52
CA LEU A 238 -1.35 -2.32 -5.21
C LEU A 238 -1.53 -3.81 -4.91
N LEU A 239 -2.69 -4.39 -5.23
CA LEU A 239 -2.92 -5.82 -5.03
C LEU A 239 -1.95 -6.69 -5.86
N LYS A 240 -1.67 -6.29 -7.11
CA LYS A 240 -0.69 -6.96 -7.96
C LYS A 240 0.73 -6.80 -7.42
N GLU A 241 1.10 -5.58 -7.00
CA GLU A 241 2.40 -5.26 -6.41
C GLU A 241 2.64 -6.07 -5.12
N ILE A 242 1.67 -6.11 -4.21
CA ILE A 242 1.75 -6.89 -2.97
C ILE A 242 1.96 -8.37 -3.27
N LYS A 243 1.20 -8.95 -4.22
CA LYS A 243 1.36 -10.37 -4.59
C LYS A 243 2.75 -10.67 -5.14
N MET A 244 3.28 -9.77 -5.97
CA MET A 244 4.64 -9.90 -6.53
C MET A 244 5.69 -9.83 -5.42
N LEU A 245 5.60 -8.84 -4.53
CA LEU A 245 6.52 -8.65 -3.40
C LEU A 245 6.44 -9.81 -2.39
N GLU A 246 5.26 -10.37 -2.14
CA GLU A 246 5.11 -11.55 -1.27
C GLU A 246 5.77 -12.78 -1.90
N THR A 247 5.60 -12.99 -3.21
CA THR A 247 6.27 -14.08 -3.93
C THR A 247 7.79 -13.92 -3.89
N GLU A 248 8.29 -12.71 -4.13
CA GLU A 248 9.72 -12.42 -4.07
C GLU A 248 10.28 -12.58 -2.65
N ARG A 249 9.56 -12.10 -1.63
CA ARG A 249 9.90 -12.31 -0.21
C ARG A 249 10.04 -13.79 0.09
N ASP A 250 9.06 -14.61 -0.30
CA ASP A 250 9.07 -16.05 0.01
C ASP A 250 10.25 -16.76 -0.66
N ASN A 251 10.58 -16.39 -1.90
CA ASN A 251 11.76 -16.90 -2.60
C ASN A 251 13.08 -16.49 -1.92
N LEU A 252 13.21 -15.22 -1.52
CA LEU A 252 14.41 -14.73 -0.85
C LEU A 252 14.56 -15.30 0.57
N GLN A 253 13.44 -15.49 1.28
CA GLN A 253 13.42 -16.13 2.59
C GLN A 253 13.83 -17.60 2.46
N TRP A 254 13.31 -18.34 1.48
CA TRP A 254 13.73 -19.70 1.17
C TRP A 254 15.24 -19.78 0.86
N LEU A 255 15.74 -18.87 0.02
CA LEU A 255 17.16 -18.82 -0.33
C LEU A 255 18.01 -18.56 0.91
N LYS A 256 17.59 -17.63 1.77
CA LYS A 256 18.23 -17.34 3.05
C LYS A 256 18.27 -18.57 3.95
N ASP A 257 17.12 -19.19 4.19
CA ASP A 257 16.98 -20.32 5.10
C ASP A 257 17.81 -21.54 4.67
N ILE A 258 17.96 -21.74 3.35
CA ILE A 258 18.78 -22.83 2.81
C ILE A 258 20.27 -22.49 2.80
N SER A 259 20.65 -21.28 2.38
CA SER A 259 22.05 -20.91 2.17
C SER A 259 22.76 -20.49 3.45
N GLU A 260 22.06 -19.94 4.44
CA GLU A 260 22.66 -19.49 5.68
C GLU A 260 23.04 -20.67 6.58
N VAL A 261 24.34 -20.87 6.74
CA VAL A 261 24.89 -21.56 7.91
C VAL A 261 25.05 -20.51 9.01
N PRO A 262 24.35 -20.61 10.15
CA PRO A 262 24.41 -19.59 11.20
C PRO A 262 25.85 -19.36 11.67
N PHE A 263 26.24 -18.09 11.81
CA PHE A 263 27.58 -17.72 12.26
C PHE A 263 27.93 -18.40 13.60
N GLY A 264 29.10 -19.05 13.66
CA GLY A 264 29.55 -19.80 14.83
C GLY A 264 28.94 -21.21 14.99
N LYS A 265 28.08 -21.65 14.06
CA LYS A 265 27.66 -23.05 13.97
C LYS A 265 28.46 -23.78 12.89
N THR A 266 28.80 -25.03 13.16
CA THR A 266 29.41 -25.93 12.18
C THR A 266 28.40 -26.22 11.06
N PRO A 267 28.82 -26.24 9.78
CA PRO A 267 27.95 -26.62 8.67
C PRO A 267 27.76 -28.13 8.65
N GLU A 268 27.03 -28.69 9.64
CA GLU A 268 26.92 -30.13 9.89
C GLU A 268 26.56 -30.93 8.63
N LYS A 269 25.66 -30.40 7.80
CA LYS A 269 25.25 -31.06 6.58
C LYS A 269 26.36 -31.09 5.51
N LEU A 270 27.15 -30.01 5.38
CA LEU A 270 28.32 -29.99 4.49
C LEU A 270 29.42 -30.92 5.00
N ILE A 271 29.65 -30.94 6.32
CA ILE A 271 30.61 -31.84 6.97
C ILE A 271 30.23 -33.31 6.69
N LEU A 272 28.97 -33.67 6.95
CA LEU A 272 28.46 -35.02 6.69
C LEU A 272 28.51 -35.40 5.21
N PHE A 273 28.32 -34.44 4.31
CA PHE A 273 28.47 -34.66 2.87
C PHE A 273 29.94 -34.92 2.51
N TYR A 274 30.86 -34.12 3.04
CA TYR A 274 32.30 -34.20 2.79
C TYR A 274 32.94 -35.48 3.34
N ASP A 275 32.63 -35.84 4.59
CA ASP A 275 33.26 -36.98 5.27
C ASP A 275 32.84 -38.33 4.65
N LYS A 276 31.68 -38.39 3.98
CA LYS A 276 31.24 -39.60 3.25
C LYS A 276 32.15 -39.97 2.09
N SER A 277 32.97 -39.04 1.60
CA SER A 277 33.90 -39.25 0.48
C SER A 277 35.30 -39.72 0.93
N LYS A 278 35.44 -40.17 2.19
CA LYS A 278 36.74 -40.56 2.80
C LYS A 278 37.71 -39.39 3.00
N HIS A 279 37.19 -38.17 2.98
CA HIS A 279 37.91 -37.00 3.46
C HIS A 279 37.62 -36.77 4.95
N SER A 280 38.35 -35.85 5.57
CA SER A 280 38.08 -35.42 6.95
C SER A 280 38.02 -33.90 6.95
N TRP A 281 36.84 -33.36 7.24
CA TRP A 281 36.63 -31.92 7.29
C TRP A 281 37.61 -31.25 8.24
N ASP A 282 37.78 -31.80 9.45
CA ASP A 282 38.68 -31.25 10.47
C ASP A 282 40.13 -31.19 9.98
N LEU A 283 40.63 -32.27 9.36
CA LEU A 283 42.01 -32.34 8.87
C LEU A 283 42.26 -31.42 7.66
N ASP A 284 41.27 -31.27 6.79
CA ASP A 284 41.40 -30.45 5.58
C ASP A 284 41.08 -28.97 5.84
N SER A 285 40.41 -28.62 6.94
CA SER A 285 40.05 -27.24 7.30
C SER A 285 41.24 -26.32 7.59
N ASP A 286 42.43 -26.88 7.86
CA ASP A 286 43.69 -26.14 7.99
C ASP A 286 44.17 -25.54 6.66
N ASP A 287 43.62 -25.97 5.53
CA ASP A 287 43.92 -25.44 4.19
C ASP A 287 42.61 -25.21 3.42
N PHE A 288 42.18 -23.95 3.39
CA PHE A 288 40.98 -23.47 2.70
C PHE A 288 40.88 -24.01 1.27
N PHE A 289 41.95 -23.92 0.48
CA PHE A 289 41.93 -24.30 -0.93
C PHE A 289 41.82 -25.82 -1.07
N LYS A 290 42.52 -26.58 -0.24
CA LYS A 290 42.43 -28.04 -0.22
C LYS A 290 41.00 -28.50 0.09
N LEU A 291 40.41 -27.96 1.16
CA LEU A 291 39.04 -28.27 1.56
C LEU A 291 38.05 -27.92 0.43
N PHE A 292 38.14 -26.70 -0.09
CA PHE A 292 37.27 -26.24 -1.18
C PHE A 292 37.38 -27.15 -2.41
N LEU A 293 38.60 -27.43 -2.87
CA LEU A 293 38.83 -28.25 -4.06
C LEU A 293 38.34 -29.69 -3.90
N ASN A 294 38.50 -30.30 -2.74
CA ASN A 294 37.96 -31.64 -2.49
C ASN A 294 36.42 -31.61 -2.44
N LEU A 295 35.83 -30.60 -1.79
CA LEU A 295 34.39 -30.45 -1.68
C LEU A 295 33.75 -30.24 -3.06
N ILE A 296 34.32 -29.35 -3.89
CA ILE A 296 33.84 -29.11 -5.25
C ILE A 296 34.03 -30.33 -6.15
N LYS A 297 35.11 -31.10 -5.97
CA LYS A 297 35.31 -32.36 -6.69
C LYS A 297 34.14 -33.32 -6.44
N ASP A 298 33.80 -33.53 -5.17
CA ASP A 298 32.71 -34.42 -4.79
C ASP A 298 31.36 -33.92 -5.33
N VAL A 299 31.13 -32.61 -5.28
CA VAL A 299 29.95 -31.98 -5.90
C VAL A 299 29.90 -32.25 -7.40
N LEU A 300 31.01 -32.08 -8.12
CA LEU A 300 31.07 -32.32 -9.57
C LEU A 300 30.84 -33.78 -9.94
N ASP A 301 31.40 -34.71 -9.16
CA ASP A 301 31.20 -36.15 -9.35
C ASP A 301 29.72 -36.52 -9.12
N ARG A 302 29.07 -35.94 -8.11
CA ARG A 302 27.63 -36.14 -7.86
C ARG A 302 26.75 -35.49 -8.93
N LEU A 303 27.08 -34.28 -9.37
CA LEU A 303 26.39 -33.59 -10.47
C LEU A 303 26.46 -34.38 -11.77
N ASP A 304 27.63 -34.94 -12.10
CA ASP A 304 27.80 -35.80 -13.28
C ASP A 304 26.82 -36.98 -13.25
N ASN A 305 26.74 -37.66 -12.10
CA ASN A 305 25.81 -38.77 -11.89
C ASN A 305 24.34 -38.31 -12.03
N LEU A 306 23.96 -37.16 -11.48
CA LEU A 306 22.59 -36.65 -11.56
C LEU A 306 22.18 -36.26 -12.99
N ILE A 307 23.11 -35.73 -13.78
CA ILE A 307 22.87 -35.16 -15.11
C ILE A 307 22.94 -36.23 -16.21
N TYR A 308 23.93 -37.12 -16.14
CA TYR A 308 24.24 -38.02 -17.26
C TYR A 308 23.90 -39.48 -17.01
N GLN A 309 23.88 -39.93 -15.75
CA GLN A 309 23.66 -41.33 -15.41
C GLN A 309 22.20 -41.63 -15.05
N ASP A 310 21.79 -42.88 -15.27
CA ASP A 310 20.50 -43.37 -14.81
C ASP A 310 20.60 -43.81 -13.34
N VAL A 311 19.56 -43.49 -12.57
CA VAL A 311 19.45 -43.85 -11.17
C VAL A 311 18.56 -45.08 -11.05
N ASP A 312 19.01 -46.06 -10.27
CA ASP A 312 18.23 -47.26 -9.97
C ASP A 312 17.10 -46.90 -9.01
N VAL A 313 15.87 -47.21 -9.40
CA VAL A 313 14.69 -46.96 -8.60
C VAL A 313 13.81 -48.20 -8.50
N VAL A 314 13.06 -48.29 -7.41
CA VAL A 314 12.03 -49.31 -7.23
C VAL A 314 10.69 -48.62 -7.09
N GLU A 315 9.73 -49.08 -7.88
CA GLU A 315 8.33 -48.69 -7.76
C GLU A 315 7.72 -49.32 -6.50
N THR A 316 6.79 -48.63 -5.84
CA THR A 316 6.06 -49.12 -4.67
C THR A 316 5.31 -50.43 -4.91
N THR A 317 5.04 -50.76 -6.18
CA THR A 317 4.42 -52.02 -6.64
C THR A 317 5.42 -53.16 -6.87
N GLY A 318 6.73 -52.93 -6.71
CA GLY A 318 7.78 -53.95 -6.78
C GLY A 318 8.57 -54.01 -8.09
N GLY A 319 8.33 -53.08 -9.03
CA GLY A 319 9.08 -53.01 -10.29
C GLY A 319 10.41 -52.24 -10.16
N ALA A 320 11.53 -52.84 -10.57
CA ALA A 320 12.81 -52.13 -10.68
C ALA A 320 12.89 -51.39 -12.02
N ASN A 321 13.20 -50.10 -11.98
CA ASN A 321 13.33 -49.24 -13.14
C ASN A 321 14.64 -48.44 -13.07
N LYS A 322 15.03 -47.84 -14.20
CA LYS A 322 16.14 -46.88 -14.28
C LYS A 322 15.64 -45.62 -14.97
N PHE A 323 15.91 -44.46 -14.40
CA PHE A 323 15.64 -43.19 -15.08
C PHE A 323 16.63 -42.10 -14.69
N LYS A 324 16.74 -41.11 -15.58
CA LYS A 324 17.49 -39.87 -15.30
C LYS A 324 16.72 -38.95 -14.38
N LEU A 325 17.42 -38.38 -13.40
CA LEU A 325 16.84 -37.38 -12.51
C LEU A 325 16.79 -35.99 -13.15
N LEU A 326 17.80 -35.64 -13.95
CA LEU A 326 17.89 -34.36 -14.65
C LEU A 326 18.08 -34.54 -16.16
N ASN A 327 17.65 -33.53 -16.93
CA ASN A 327 17.84 -33.49 -18.37
C ASN A 327 19.18 -32.82 -18.69
N ALA A 328 20.12 -33.59 -19.25
CA ALA A 328 21.45 -33.11 -19.64
C ALA A 328 21.41 -31.81 -20.47
N VAL A 329 20.47 -31.67 -21.41
CA VAL A 329 20.37 -30.48 -22.29
C VAL A 329 20.24 -29.17 -21.50
N GLN A 330 19.58 -29.20 -20.33
CA GLN A 330 19.35 -28.00 -19.51
C GLN A 330 20.55 -27.58 -18.66
N PHE A 331 21.46 -28.51 -18.38
CA PHE A 331 22.55 -28.35 -17.41
C PHE A 331 23.96 -28.45 -18.01
N ASP A 332 24.13 -29.09 -19.17
CA ASP A 332 25.43 -29.44 -19.76
C ASP A 332 26.37 -28.23 -19.85
N ILE A 333 25.92 -27.12 -20.44
CA ILE A 333 26.74 -25.90 -20.59
C ILE A 333 27.24 -25.37 -19.24
N LEU A 334 26.36 -25.33 -18.23
CA LEU A 334 26.73 -24.85 -16.89
C LEU A 334 27.67 -25.81 -16.19
N TYR A 335 27.37 -27.11 -16.23
CA TYR A 335 28.19 -28.15 -15.64
C TYR A 335 29.61 -28.14 -16.23
N GLN A 336 29.75 -28.10 -17.56
CA GLN A 336 31.06 -28.06 -18.21
C GLN A 336 31.84 -26.79 -17.86
N LYS A 337 31.15 -25.64 -17.73
CA LYS A 337 31.79 -24.40 -17.28
C LYS A 337 32.37 -24.55 -15.86
N VAL A 338 31.57 -24.99 -14.90
CA VAL A 338 32.01 -25.19 -13.51
C VAL A 338 33.16 -26.21 -13.44
N LYS A 339 33.06 -27.30 -14.21
CA LYS A 339 34.11 -28.33 -14.29
C LYS A 339 35.43 -27.77 -14.83
N ASN A 340 35.38 -26.96 -15.89
CA ASN A 340 36.57 -26.34 -16.47
C ASN A 340 37.22 -25.34 -15.51
N ASP A 341 36.43 -24.48 -14.87
CA ASP A 341 36.92 -23.52 -13.88
C ASP A 341 37.55 -24.26 -12.68
N TYR A 342 36.91 -25.34 -12.19
CA TYR A 342 37.48 -26.22 -11.17
C TYR A 342 38.84 -26.83 -11.56
N LEU A 343 38.95 -27.37 -12.78
CA LEU A 343 40.21 -27.97 -13.26
C LEU A 343 41.33 -26.94 -13.35
N GLN A 344 41.01 -25.71 -13.77
CA GLN A 344 41.97 -24.60 -13.77
C GLN A 344 42.44 -24.25 -12.36
N THR A 345 41.52 -24.06 -11.41
CA THR A 345 41.85 -23.78 -10.00
C THR A 345 42.70 -24.88 -9.39
N LYS A 346 42.33 -26.15 -9.62
CA LYS A 346 43.07 -27.32 -9.12
C LYS A 346 44.48 -27.39 -9.69
N SER A 347 44.64 -27.13 -10.99
CA SER A 347 45.95 -27.11 -11.64
C SER A 347 46.83 -26.00 -11.07
N LYS A 348 46.30 -24.79 -10.90
CA LYS A 348 47.02 -23.66 -10.28
C LYS A 348 47.49 -24.01 -8.87
N TYR A 349 46.59 -24.52 -8.02
CA TYR A 349 46.91 -24.95 -6.65
C TYR A 349 47.98 -26.05 -6.61
N SER A 350 47.85 -27.08 -7.46
CA SER A 350 48.80 -28.21 -7.49
C SER A 350 50.19 -27.83 -8.00
N SER A 351 50.28 -26.77 -8.81
CA SER A 351 51.54 -26.29 -9.41
C SER A 351 52.29 -25.28 -8.54
N THR A 352 51.69 -24.83 -7.43
CA THR A 352 52.23 -23.74 -6.61
C THR A 352 52.51 -24.21 -5.19
N VAL A 353 53.63 -23.77 -4.59
CA VAL A 353 53.87 -23.96 -3.15
C VAL A 353 53.16 -22.85 -2.40
N VAL A 354 52.04 -23.19 -1.77
CA VAL A 354 51.14 -22.21 -1.16
C VAL A 354 51.26 -22.27 0.36
N SER A 355 51.45 -21.12 1.02
CA SER A 355 51.32 -21.02 2.47
C SER A 355 49.87 -21.31 2.87
N LYS A 356 49.65 -22.18 3.84
CA LYS A 356 48.29 -22.53 4.26
C LYS A 356 47.54 -21.31 4.78
N VAL A 357 46.30 -21.16 4.33
CA VAL A 357 45.30 -20.28 4.93
C VAL A 357 44.23 -21.17 5.50
N SER A 358 43.96 -21.07 6.80
CA SER A 358 42.92 -21.87 7.43
C SER A 358 41.54 -21.40 7.00
N LEU A 359 40.57 -22.33 7.00
CA LEU A 359 39.17 -22.00 6.75
C LEU A 359 38.65 -20.97 7.76
N LYS A 360 39.10 -21.07 9.01
CA LYS A 360 38.70 -20.16 10.09
C LYS A 360 39.12 -18.72 9.79
N GLU A 361 40.37 -18.49 9.36
CA GLU A 361 40.87 -17.17 8.98
C GLU A 361 40.06 -16.56 7.83
N PHE A 362 39.67 -17.37 6.84
CA PHE A 362 38.82 -16.92 5.73
C PHE A 362 37.38 -16.57 6.15
N ILE A 363 36.78 -17.35 7.05
CA ILE A 363 35.40 -17.09 7.51
C ILE A 363 35.36 -15.85 8.40
N GLU A 364 36.33 -15.70 9.30
CA GLU A 364 36.45 -14.55 10.20
C GLU A 364 36.85 -13.27 9.46
N SER A 365 37.54 -13.38 8.32
CA SER A 365 37.84 -12.21 7.50
C SER A 365 36.59 -11.69 6.75
N GLY A 366 36.43 -10.37 6.76
CA GLY A 366 35.40 -9.70 5.96
C GLY A 366 35.83 -9.47 4.51
N ASP A 367 37.12 -9.62 4.22
CA ASP A 367 37.76 -9.28 2.95
C ASP A 367 38.87 -10.29 2.60
N VAL A 368 38.78 -10.88 1.42
CA VAL A 368 39.76 -11.85 0.89
C VAL A 368 41.15 -11.24 0.74
N HIS A 369 41.26 -9.95 0.43
CA HIS A 369 42.55 -9.27 0.26
C HIS A 369 43.32 -9.11 1.58
N GLN A 370 42.66 -9.28 2.73
CA GLN A 370 43.32 -9.24 4.04
C GLN A 370 43.98 -10.57 4.41
N VAL A 371 43.59 -11.68 3.77
CA VAL A 371 44.07 -13.04 4.09
C VAL A 371 44.88 -13.65 2.93
N PHE A 372 44.57 -13.25 1.70
CA PHE A 372 45.18 -13.81 0.50
C PHE A 372 46.32 -12.92 -0.02
N ASN A 373 47.49 -13.54 -0.23
CA ASN A 373 48.58 -12.93 -0.98
C ASN A 373 48.31 -13.04 -2.50
N GLU A 374 49.20 -12.51 -3.34
CA GLU A 374 49.04 -12.54 -4.80
C GLU A 374 48.86 -13.95 -5.39
N ILE A 375 49.54 -14.95 -4.80
CA ILE A 375 49.41 -16.35 -5.21
C ILE A 375 48.02 -16.89 -4.86
N HIS A 376 47.55 -16.65 -3.62
CA HIS A 376 46.22 -17.04 -3.18
C HIS A 376 45.14 -16.39 -4.04
N LEU A 377 45.27 -15.09 -4.35
CA LEU A 377 44.33 -14.37 -5.20
C LEU A 377 44.29 -14.94 -6.62
N SER A 378 45.43 -15.36 -7.18
CA SER A 378 45.49 -16.02 -8.48
C SER A 378 44.78 -17.38 -8.51
N ILE A 379 44.82 -18.15 -7.41
CA ILE A 379 44.07 -19.40 -7.28
C ILE A 379 42.58 -19.09 -7.06
N PHE A 380 42.28 -18.10 -6.22
CA PHE A 380 40.92 -17.69 -5.89
C PHE A 380 40.15 -17.09 -7.07
N GLU A 381 40.84 -16.57 -8.09
CA GLU A 381 40.26 -15.93 -9.28
C GLU A 381 39.05 -16.67 -9.86
N LYS A 382 39.08 -18.01 -9.89
CA LYS A 382 38.02 -18.87 -10.46
C LYS A 382 37.00 -19.41 -9.47
N ILE A 383 37.24 -19.23 -8.17
CA ILE A 383 36.32 -19.69 -7.12
C ILE A 383 34.96 -18.98 -7.19
N PRO A 384 34.88 -17.64 -7.37
CA PRO A 384 33.62 -16.96 -7.58
C PRO A 384 32.79 -17.50 -8.74
N GLU A 385 33.39 -17.78 -9.91
CA GLU A 385 32.65 -18.32 -11.05
C GLU A 385 32.15 -19.75 -10.80
N ILE A 386 32.92 -20.59 -10.09
CA ILE A 386 32.49 -21.93 -9.66
C ILE A 386 31.25 -21.81 -8.77
N LEU A 387 31.32 -20.96 -7.74
CA LEU A 387 30.22 -20.75 -6.79
C LEU A 387 28.97 -20.16 -7.47
N GLN A 388 29.15 -19.21 -8.38
CA GLN A 388 28.06 -18.66 -9.19
C GLN A 388 27.41 -19.75 -10.05
N GLY A 389 28.20 -20.59 -10.71
CA GLY A 389 27.67 -21.69 -11.52
C GLY A 389 26.89 -22.70 -10.68
N LEU A 390 27.32 -23.00 -9.45
CA LEU A 390 26.58 -23.83 -8.51
C LEU A 390 25.26 -23.18 -8.07
N SER A 391 25.25 -21.88 -7.80
CA SER A 391 24.03 -21.12 -7.50
C SER A 391 23.03 -21.21 -8.66
N GLU A 392 23.48 -20.98 -9.90
CA GLU A 392 22.64 -21.07 -11.10
C GLU A 392 22.08 -22.48 -11.34
N ILE A 393 22.90 -23.52 -11.14
CA ILE A 393 22.44 -24.92 -11.20
C ILE A 393 21.38 -25.18 -10.13
N SER A 394 21.59 -24.69 -8.91
CA SER A 394 20.65 -24.87 -7.80
C SER A 394 19.30 -24.21 -8.06
N LEU A 395 19.31 -22.97 -8.59
CA LEU A 395 18.09 -22.26 -8.96
C LEU A 395 17.33 -22.96 -10.10
N LYS A 396 18.05 -23.55 -11.06
CA LYS A 396 17.44 -24.39 -12.11
C LYS A 396 16.82 -25.67 -11.54
N ILE A 397 17.50 -26.37 -10.63
CA ILE A 397 16.95 -27.55 -9.94
C ILE A 397 15.69 -27.14 -9.16
N ASN A 398 15.71 -26.01 -8.44
CA ASN A 398 14.54 -25.52 -7.72
C ASN A 398 13.36 -25.29 -8.65
N LYS A 399 13.60 -24.67 -9.81
CA LYS A 399 12.56 -24.45 -10.80
C LYS A 399 11.93 -25.75 -11.25
N ILE A 400 12.71 -26.78 -11.54
CA ILE A 400 12.21 -28.12 -11.91
C ILE A 400 11.35 -28.70 -10.77
N ILE A 401 11.81 -28.57 -9.53
CA ILE A 401 11.08 -29.05 -8.34
C ILE A 401 9.73 -28.34 -8.18
N VAL A 402 9.71 -27.00 -8.27
CA VAL A 402 8.50 -26.19 -8.06
C VAL A 402 7.50 -26.31 -9.21
N THR A 403 7.98 -26.43 -10.46
CA THR A 403 7.13 -26.55 -11.65
C THR A 403 6.70 -27.99 -11.95
N ASP A 404 7.25 -28.97 -11.24
CA ASP A 404 7.05 -30.39 -11.50
C ASP A 404 7.46 -30.85 -12.92
N GLU A 405 8.39 -30.14 -13.56
CA GLU A 405 8.94 -30.44 -14.90
C GLU A 405 9.99 -31.56 -14.88
N PHE A 406 9.82 -32.59 -14.06
CA PHE A 406 10.73 -33.74 -14.03
C PHE A 406 10.59 -34.60 -15.29
N ILE A 407 11.65 -35.37 -15.61
CA ILE A 407 11.59 -36.43 -16.62
C ILE A 407 10.53 -37.48 -16.25
N VAL A 408 10.33 -37.74 -14.95
CA VAL A 408 9.27 -38.60 -14.41
C VAL A 408 8.05 -37.74 -14.04
N LYS A 409 6.92 -37.92 -14.74
CA LYS A 409 5.71 -37.11 -14.53
C LYS A 409 5.19 -37.16 -13.09
N ASN A 410 4.61 -36.04 -12.67
CA ASN A 410 4.10 -35.71 -11.33
C ASN A 410 3.23 -36.80 -10.64
N SER A 411 2.42 -37.55 -11.40
CA SER A 411 1.53 -38.59 -10.86
C SER A 411 2.26 -39.83 -10.29
N GLU A 412 3.57 -39.96 -10.54
CA GLU A 412 4.34 -41.17 -10.19
C GLU A 412 5.55 -40.89 -9.27
N ARG A 413 5.82 -39.63 -8.91
CA ARG A 413 7.06 -39.26 -8.18
C ARG A 413 7.22 -39.89 -6.79
N ASN A 414 6.11 -40.13 -6.10
CA ASN A 414 6.11 -40.83 -4.80
C ASN A 414 6.00 -42.35 -4.95
N ARG A 415 5.81 -42.85 -6.19
CA ARG A 415 5.82 -44.29 -6.47
C ARG A 415 7.24 -44.82 -6.56
N TYR A 416 8.22 -44.00 -6.88
CA TYR A 416 9.60 -44.44 -7.03
C TYR A 416 10.45 -44.09 -5.81
N MET A 417 11.20 -45.07 -5.32
CA MET A 417 12.24 -44.90 -4.31
C MET A 417 13.60 -45.22 -4.92
N ILE A 418 14.59 -44.38 -4.66
CA ILE A 418 15.95 -44.58 -5.13
C ILE A 418 16.59 -45.74 -4.36
N THR A 419 17.17 -46.71 -5.06
CA THR A 419 17.86 -47.86 -4.44
C THR A 419 19.38 -47.72 -4.44
N SER A 420 19.92 -46.88 -5.31
CA SER A 420 21.35 -46.56 -5.44
C SER A 420 21.49 -45.15 -6.04
N PRO A 421 22.46 -44.31 -5.62
CA PRO A 421 23.54 -44.58 -4.66
C PRO A 421 23.11 -44.43 -3.18
N ASP A 422 23.89 -45.03 -2.26
CA ASP A 422 23.58 -45.13 -0.81
C ASP A 422 23.26 -43.79 -0.12
N GLU A 423 23.81 -42.68 -0.61
CA GLU A 423 23.59 -41.33 -0.07
C GLU A 423 22.13 -40.85 -0.15
N ILE A 424 21.43 -41.26 -1.20
CA ILE A 424 20.04 -40.88 -1.49
C ILE A 424 19.12 -42.09 -1.53
N LYS A 425 19.63 -43.26 -1.12
CA LYS A 425 18.85 -44.49 -1.01
C LYS A 425 17.66 -44.31 -0.08
N GLY A 426 16.51 -44.82 -0.51
CA GLY A 426 15.23 -44.70 0.18
C GLY A 426 14.52 -43.36 0.00
N LYS A 427 15.15 -42.38 -0.67
CA LYS A 427 14.52 -41.08 -0.98
C LYS A 427 13.72 -41.16 -2.27
N SER A 428 12.68 -40.34 -2.37
CA SER A 428 12.04 -40.06 -3.66
C SER A 428 12.95 -39.20 -4.55
N PRO A 429 12.76 -39.19 -5.88
CA PRO A 429 13.48 -38.29 -6.79
C PRO A 429 13.47 -36.82 -6.34
N HIS A 430 12.30 -36.36 -5.86
CA HIS A 430 12.12 -35.01 -5.33
C HIS A 430 13.03 -34.77 -4.11
N GLN A 431 13.02 -35.67 -3.12
CA GLN A 431 13.84 -35.54 -1.92
C GLN A 431 15.34 -35.62 -2.22
N ALA A 432 15.75 -36.42 -3.21
CA ALA A 432 17.13 -36.51 -3.64
C ALA A 432 17.61 -35.20 -4.30
N LEU A 433 16.82 -34.64 -5.23
CA LEU A 433 17.15 -33.38 -5.88
C LEU A 433 17.17 -32.21 -4.90
N TYR A 434 16.19 -32.15 -3.99
CA TYR A 434 16.17 -31.15 -2.93
C TYR A 434 17.38 -31.26 -2.00
N PHE A 435 17.79 -32.49 -1.67
CA PHE A 435 18.98 -32.72 -0.84
C PHE A 435 20.24 -32.13 -1.48
N TYR A 436 20.49 -32.37 -2.78
CA TYR A 436 21.66 -31.83 -3.47
C TYR A 436 21.58 -30.32 -3.69
N LEU A 437 20.39 -29.80 -4.04
CA LEU A 437 20.15 -28.35 -4.11
C LEU A 437 20.56 -27.65 -2.82
N GLU A 438 20.20 -28.23 -1.67
CA GLU A 438 20.49 -27.65 -0.37
C GLU A 438 22.00 -27.67 -0.09
N ILE A 439 22.70 -28.76 -0.44
CA ILE A 439 24.17 -28.83 -0.35
C ILE A 439 24.81 -27.73 -1.19
N PHE A 440 24.39 -27.56 -2.44
CA PHE A 440 24.99 -26.58 -3.35
C PHE A 440 24.78 -25.15 -2.85
N LEU A 441 23.56 -24.80 -2.41
CA LEU A 441 23.28 -23.48 -1.87
C LEU A 441 23.96 -23.23 -0.51
N GLN A 442 24.12 -24.25 0.33
CA GLN A 442 24.91 -24.14 1.56
C GLN A 442 26.39 -23.91 1.26
N ILE A 443 26.95 -24.53 0.22
CA ILE A 443 28.32 -24.23 -0.24
C ILE A 443 28.40 -22.77 -0.68
N CYS A 444 27.47 -22.30 -1.51
CA CYS A 444 27.41 -20.91 -1.94
C CYS A 444 27.33 -19.94 -0.75
N GLY A 445 26.43 -20.19 0.21
CA GLY A 445 26.29 -19.34 1.39
C GLY A 445 27.51 -19.39 2.32
N TYR A 446 28.04 -20.58 2.60
CA TYR A 446 29.20 -20.78 3.47
C TYR A 446 30.47 -20.12 2.92
N PHE A 447 30.68 -20.17 1.61
CA PHE A 447 31.79 -19.51 0.92
C PHE A 447 31.46 -18.08 0.44
N LYS A 448 30.38 -17.47 0.95
CA LYS A 448 30.00 -16.06 0.72
C LYS A 448 29.86 -15.68 -0.76
N GLU A 449 29.23 -16.54 -1.56
CA GLU A 449 28.93 -16.23 -2.96
C GLU A 449 28.09 -14.93 -3.08
N GLU A 450 28.56 -14.03 -3.94
CA GLU A 450 28.12 -12.63 -3.94
C GLU A 450 26.68 -12.45 -4.44
N THR A 451 26.21 -13.26 -5.41
CA THR A 451 24.84 -13.15 -5.92
C THR A 451 23.80 -13.62 -4.91
N VAL A 452 24.04 -14.73 -4.22
CA VAL A 452 23.20 -15.22 -3.11
C VAL A 452 23.20 -14.20 -1.98
N ARG A 453 24.38 -13.69 -1.58
CA ARG A 453 24.49 -12.68 -0.52
C ARG A 453 23.74 -11.40 -0.86
N LYS A 454 23.89 -10.88 -2.08
CA LYS A 454 23.16 -9.70 -2.56
C LYS A 454 21.65 -9.94 -2.56
N ALA A 455 21.20 -11.08 -3.09
CA ALA A 455 19.78 -11.43 -3.11
C ALA A 455 19.19 -11.48 -1.69
N VAL A 456 19.86 -12.16 -0.76
CA VAL A 456 19.43 -12.22 0.65
C VAL A 456 19.47 -10.85 1.32
N SER A 457 20.46 -10.01 0.99
CA SER A 457 20.56 -8.65 1.55
C SER A 457 19.44 -7.70 1.11
N ASP A 458 18.76 -8.01 0.00
CA ASP A 458 17.60 -7.24 -0.49
C ASP A 458 16.30 -7.59 0.26
N LEU A 459 16.26 -8.71 1.01
CA LEU A 459 15.05 -9.17 1.72
C LEU A 459 14.43 -8.11 2.65
N PRO A 460 15.19 -7.38 3.50
CA PRO A 460 14.62 -6.31 4.34
C PRO A 460 13.95 -5.20 3.52
N ARG A 461 14.52 -4.86 2.35
CA ARG A 461 13.94 -3.87 1.43
C ARG A 461 12.60 -4.36 0.87
N ILE A 462 12.52 -5.63 0.45
CA ILE A 462 11.29 -6.24 -0.06
C ILE A 462 10.20 -6.28 1.02
N ILE A 463 10.54 -6.66 2.26
CA ILE A 463 9.61 -6.64 3.40
C ILE A 463 9.08 -5.22 3.64
N SER A 464 9.98 -4.23 3.68
CA SER A 464 9.60 -2.81 3.86
C SER A 464 8.66 -2.32 2.76
N ASN A 465 8.97 -2.60 1.49
CA ASN A 465 8.14 -2.20 0.35
C ASN A 465 6.75 -2.86 0.38
N CYS A 466 6.67 -4.12 0.81
CA CYS A 466 5.40 -4.84 0.97
C CYS A 466 4.54 -4.19 2.05
N GLU A 467 5.14 -3.85 3.19
CA GLU A 467 4.43 -3.16 4.29
C GLU A 467 3.97 -1.74 3.90
N VAL A 468 4.77 -0.99 3.14
CA VAL A 468 4.37 0.32 2.60
C VAL A 468 3.15 0.16 1.69
N SER A 469 3.18 -0.82 0.77
CA SER A 469 2.07 -1.08 -0.15
C SER A 469 0.80 -1.51 0.59
N LYS A 470 0.91 -2.35 1.62
CA LYS A 470 -0.21 -2.77 2.48
C LYS A 470 -0.79 -1.59 3.26
N LYS A 471 0.05 -0.71 3.80
CA LYS A 471 -0.40 0.52 4.49
C LYS A 471 -1.13 1.46 3.54
N GLU A 472 -0.62 1.64 2.33
CA GLU A 472 -1.30 2.45 1.32
C GLU A 472 -2.65 1.84 0.93
N LEU A 473 -2.71 0.52 0.70
CA LEU A 473 -3.94 -0.20 0.39
C LEU A 473 -5.00 -0.01 1.49
N ASN A 474 -4.61 -0.18 2.76
CA ASN A 474 -5.51 0.01 3.89
C ASN A 474 -5.99 1.45 4.03
N ARG A 475 -5.18 2.44 3.61
CA ARG A 475 -5.53 3.86 3.65
C ARG A 475 -6.56 4.23 2.59
N ILE A 476 -6.42 3.70 1.37
CA ILE A 476 -7.30 4.05 0.24
C ILE A 476 -8.51 3.11 0.11
N GLY A 477 -8.45 1.93 0.73
CA GLY A 477 -9.54 0.97 0.78
C GLY A 477 -10.72 1.48 1.61
N ASP A 478 -11.87 0.82 1.43
CA ASP A 478 -13.04 1.08 2.27
C ASP A 478 -12.90 0.40 3.63
N SER A 479 -13.52 0.98 4.67
CA SER A 479 -13.44 0.49 6.06
C SER A 479 -13.81 -0.99 6.23
N ASN A 480 -14.67 -1.52 5.36
CA ASN A 480 -15.16 -2.90 5.41
C ASN A 480 -14.43 -3.86 4.45
N ASN A 481 -13.41 -3.39 3.73
CA ASN A 481 -12.71 -4.15 2.69
C ASN A 481 -13.63 -4.75 1.62
N LEU A 482 -14.81 -4.16 1.37
CA LEU A 482 -15.75 -4.64 0.37
C LEU A 482 -15.18 -4.48 -1.04
N ILE A 483 -14.50 -3.37 -1.32
CA ILE A 483 -13.88 -3.12 -2.62
C ILE A 483 -12.77 -4.14 -2.85
N VAL A 484 -11.89 -4.30 -1.87
CA VAL A 484 -10.76 -5.23 -1.95
C VAL A 484 -11.23 -6.68 -2.13
N SER A 485 -12.26 -7.10 -1.39
CA SER A 485 -12.81 -8.46 -1.52
C SER A 485 -13.42 -8.70 -2.89
N LYS A 486 -14.21 -7.75 -3.41
CA LYS A 486 -14.79 -7.83 -4.76
C LYS A 486 -13.74 -7.91 -5.86
N LEU A 487 -12.70 -7.08 -5.79
CA LEU A 487 -11.61 -7.11 -6.77
C LEU A 487 -10.81 -8.42 -6.70
N ARG A 488 -10.66 -9.03 -5.52
CA ARG A 488 -10.02 -10.34 -5.38
C ARG A 488 -10.87 -11.47 -5.95
N GLU A 489 -12.20 -11.40 -5.85
CA GLU A 489 -13.12 -12.36 -6.48
C GLU A 489 -13.03 -12.29 -8.01
N SER A 490 -13.06 -11.09 -8.58
CA SER A 490 -12.99 -10.87 -10.03
C SER A 490 -11.67 -11.34 -10.66
N ASN A 491 -10.57 -11.38 -9.90
CA ASN A 491 -9.27 -11.86 -10.36
C ASN A 491 -9.09 -13.38 -10.22
N LYS A 492 -10.07 -14.11 -9.66
CA LYS A 492 -10.07 -15.58 -9.58
C LYS A 492 -10.84 -16.25 -10.71
N THR A 493 -11.78 -15.53 -11.31
CA THR A 493 -12.48 -15.88 -12.57
C THR A 493 -11.68 -15.41 -13.76
#